data_AF-A0A2I2G7F9-F1
#
_entry.id   AF-A0A2I2G7F9-F1
#
_cell.length_a   1.000
_cell.length_b   1.000
_cell.length_c   1.000
_cell.angle_alpha   90.00
_cell.angle_beta   90.00
_cell.angle_gamma   90.00
#
_symmetry.space_group_name_H-M   'P 1'
#
loop_
_entity.id
_entity.type
_entity.pdbx_description
1 polymer ?
#
loop_
_entity_poly.entity_id
_entity_poly.type
_entity_poly.pdbx_seq_one_letter_code
_entity_poly.pdbx_strand_id
1 'polypeptide(L)'
;MTQLNENDKMELQVALGPLGTGIYYLWNAFAPSSASWHLTGKETAGSALSNWCLAHNSAGDLVWLNTQGYHEGYFVAHSAPGGAHFVWAEFAVKAQEHEGRYMVLERGSIQSMGVNAPCTNEHMVEFARRWNGYEVTGDEKEYFMGLIQAATQKRDEIASQ
;
A
#
# COMPACT_ATOMS: atom_id res chain seq x y z
N MET A 1 3.70 -0.12 15.62
CA MET A 1 4.68 0.70 16.38
C MET A 1 5.14 1.81 15.45
N THR A 2 5.33 3.05 15.94
CA THR A 2 5.62 4.24 15.12
C THR A 2 7.01 4.79 15.39
N GLN A 3 7.51 5.65 14.50
CA GLN A 3 8.75 6.38 14.73
C GLN A 3 8.70 7.25 16.00
N LEU A 4 9.83 7.30 16.69
CA LEU A 4 10.09 8.13 17.85
C LEU A 4 10.41 9.56 17.41
N ASN A 5 9.92 10.54 18.16
CA ASN A 5 10.20 11.95 17.95
C ASN A 5 11.44 12.41 18.74
N GLU A 6 11.84 13.68 18.61
CA GLU A 6 13.02 14.21 19.31
C GLU A 6 12.85 14.28 20.84
N ASN A 7 11.62 14.38 21.36
CA ASN A 7 11.38 14.30 22.80
C ASN A 7 11.67 12.89 23.32
N ASP A 8 11.22 11.86 22.60
CA ASP A 8 11.50 10.46 22.94
C ASP A 8 13.02 10.19 22.92
N LYS A 9 13.75 10.76 21.95
CA LYS A 9 15.21 10.70 21.89
C LYS A 9 15.85 11.35 23.11
N MET A 10 15.36 12.51 23.53
CA MET A 10 15.86 13.23 24.70
C MET A 10 15.64 12.43 25.98
N GLU A 11 14.46 11.82 26.14
CA GLU A 11 14.16 10.94 27.27
C GLU A 11 15.07 9.71 27.29
N LEU A 12 15.24 9.04 26.15
CA LEU A 12 16.16 7.90 26.00
C LEU A 12 17.60 8.29 26.31
N GLN A 13 18.05 9.45 25.84
CA GLN A 13 19.39 9.96 26.09
C GLN A 13 19.62 10.29 27.57
N VAL A 14 18.63 10.86 28.27
CA VAL A 14 18.71 11.12 29.72
C VAL A 14 18.79 9.81 30.51
N ALA A 15 17.99 8.81 30.13
CA ALA A 15 17.93 7.54 30.85
C ALA A 15 19.14 6.62 30.59
N LEU A 16 19.64 6.58 29.36
CA LEU A 16 20.60 5.57 28.89
C LEU A 16 21.88 6.17 28.29
N GLY A 17 22.03 7.50 28.29
CA GLY A 17 23.18 8.18 27.70
C GLY A 17 23.31 7.90 26.20
N PRO A 18 24.54 7.70 25.69
CA PRO A 18 24.78 7.40 24.27
C PRO A 18 24.06 6.15 23.75
N LEU A 19 23.79 5.16 24.61
CA LEU A 19 23.01 3.97 24.23
C LEU A 19 21.56 4.33 23.90
N GLY A 20 20.97 5.28 24.62
CA GLY A 20 19.63 5.78 24.32
C GLY A 20 19.54 6.43 22.96
N THR A 21 20.55 7.23 22.60
CA THR A 21 20.69 7.78 21.24
C THR A 21 20.84 6.69 20.19
N GLY A 22 21.65 5.66 20.45
CA GLY A 22 21.78 4.50 19.55
C GLY A 22 20.48 3.75 19.33
N ILE A 23 19.73 3.49 20.42
CA ILE A 23 18.41 2.84 20.38
C ILE A 23 17.42 3.67 19.57
N TYR A 24 17.40 4.99 19.76
CA TYR A 24 16.54 5.89 18.98
C TYR A 24 16.77 5.74 17.46
N TYR A 25 18.03 5.78 17.02
CA TYR A 25 18.35 5.67 15.59
C TYR A 25 18.06 4.27 15.04
N LEU A 26 18.40 3.22 15.78
CA LEU A 26 18.07 1.85 15.41
C LEU A 26 16.56 1.66 15.29
N TRP A 27 15.79 2.15 16.26
CA TRP A 27 14.34 2.08 16.22
C TRP A 27 13.77 2.78 14.99
N ASN A 28 14.15 4.04 14.76
CA ASN A 28 13.63 4.83 13.64
C ASN A 28 14.07 4.32 12.26
N ALA A 29 15.14 3.53 12.18
CA ALA A 29 15.54 2.87 10.95
C ALA A 29 14.54 1.78 10.50
N PHE A 30 13.90 1.09 11.46
CA PHE A 30 12.97 -0.01 11.17
C PHE A 30 11.50 0.37 11.43
N ALA A 31 11.25 1.40 12.23
CA ALA A 31 9.90 1.79 12.60
C ALA A 31 9.15 2.44 11.42
N PRO A 32 7.87 2.07 11.21
CA PRO A 32 6.99 2.69 10.25
C PRO A 32 6.88 4.21 10.41
N SER A 33 6.97 4.93 9.30
CA SER A 33 6.80 6.37 9.19
C SER A 33 5.50 6.70 8.46
N SER A 34 4.75 7.67 8.96
CA SER A 34 3.59 8.23 8.24
C SER A 34 3.99 9.13 7.06
N ALA A 35 5.30 9.44 6.91
CA ALA A 35 5.79 10.15 5.74
C ALA A 35 5.47 9.35 4.47
N SER A 36 5.01 10.02 3.41
CA SER A 36 4.67 9.34 2.16
C SER A 36 5.87 8.57 1.60
N TRP A 37 5.61 7.35 1.13
CA TRP A 37 6.61 6.58 0.39
C TRP A 37 7.11 7.34 -0.85
N HIS A 38 6.23 8.06 -1.55
CA HIS A 38 6.59 8.84 -2.74
C HIS A 38 7.68 9.90 -2.49
N LEU A 39 7.78 10.41 -1.26
CA LEU A 39 8.78 11.41 -0.87
C LEU A 39 10.09 10.80 -0.40
N THR A 40 10.04 9.61 0.18
CA THR A 40 11.17 9.03 0.93
C THR A 40 11.79 7.81 0.24
N GLY A 41 11.02 7.08 -0.57
CA GLY A 41 11.40 5.82 -1.20
C GLY A 41 11.71 4.68 -0.22
N LYS A 42 11.42 4.84 1.07
CA LYS A 42 11.77 3.87 2.12
C LYS A 42 10.66 2.86 2.33
N GLU A 43 11.01 1.58 2.45
CA GLU A 43 10.03 0.51 2.72
C GLU A 43 9.25 0.71 4.02
N THR A 44 9.81 1.43 4.99
CA THR A 44 9.14 1.73 6.24
C THR A 44 8.20 2.94 6.15
N ALA A 45 8.09 3.60 5.01
CA ALA A 45 7.26 4.79 4.84
C ALA A 45 5.85 4.47 4.33
N GLY A 46 4.96 5.46 4.42
CA GLY A 46 3.61 5.42 3.91
C GLY A 46 2.58 4.88 4.89
N SER A 47 1.31 4.98 4.49
CA SER A 47 0.19 4.66 5.38
C SER A 47 0.12 3.16 5.69
N ALA A 48 -0.41 2.82 6.86
CA ALA A 48 -0.80 1.43 7.14
C ALA A 48 -1.92 1.02 6.19
N LEU A 49 -1.75 -0.15 5.56
CA LEU A 49 -2.77 -0.70 4.68
C LEU A 49 -3.92 -1.25 5.51
N SER A 50 -5.12 -1.28 4.92
CA SER A 50 -6.22 -2.06 5.48
C SER A 50 -5.83 -3.54 5.55
N ASN A 51 -6.44 -4.31 6.45
CA ASN A 51 -6.15 -5.75 6.58
C ASN A 51 -6.27 -6.49 5.24
N TRP A 52 -7.21 -6.06 4.41
CA TRP A 52 -7.39 -6.51 3.05
C TRP A 52 -7.40 -5.32 2.10
N CYS A 53 -6.75 -5.46 0.96
CA CYS A 53 -6.76 -4.47 -0.12
C CYS A 53 -7.19 -5.12 -1.43
N LEU A 54 -7.85 -4.33 -2.28
CA LEU A 54 -8.19 -4.69 -3.65
C LEU A 54 -7.14 -4.13 -4.58
N ALA A 55 -6.47 -4.98 -5.35
CA ALA A 55 -5.52 -4.54 -6.38
C ALA A 55 -6.08 -4.79 -7.77
N HIS A 56 -5.99 -3.79 -8.65
CA HIS A 56 -6.45 -3.91 -10.04
C HIS A 56 -5.41 -3.44 -11.05
N ASN A 57 -5.38 -4.09 -12.22
CA ASN A 57 -4.54 -3.66 -13.34
C ASN A 57 -5.36 -2.91 -14.40
N SER A 58 -4.68 -2.45 -15.45
CA SER A 58 -5.31 -1.75 -16.58
C SER A 58 -6.17 -2.66 -17.47
N ALA A 59 -6.02 -3.99 -17.38
CA ALA A 59 -6.83 -4.96 -18.11
C ALA A 59 -8.17 -5.25 -17.41
N GLY A 60 -8.39 -4.67 -16.22
CA GLY A 60 -9.58 -4.92 -15.41
C GLY A 60 -9.53 -6.24 -14.64
N ASP A 61 -8.35 -6.82 -14.45
CA ASP A 61 -8.15 -7.90 -13.47
C ASP A 61 -8.20 -7.32 -12.05
N LEU A 62 -8.77 -8.08 -11.13
CA LEU A 62 -8.99 -7.65 -9.74
C LEU A 62 -8.63 -8.79 -8.80
N VAL A 63 -7.86 -8.50 -7.76
CA VAL A 63 -7.46 -9.48 -6.75
C VAL A 63 -7.57 -8.92 -5.35
N TRP A 64 -7.92 -9.78 -4.40
CA TRP A 64 -7.77 -9.53 -2.98
C TRP A 64 -6.37 -9.86 -2.52
N LEU A 65 -5.83 -9.01 -1.64
CA LEU A 65 -4.53 -9.20 -1.00
C LEU A 65 -4.69 -9.08 0.52
N ASN A 66 -4.14 -10.04 1.27
CA ASN A 66 -4.07 -9.93 2.72
C ASN A 66 -2.87 -9.07 3.10
N THR A 67 -3.14 -7.81 3.41
CA THR A 67 -2.15 -6.76 3.70
C THR A 67 -2.10 -6.43 5.19
N GLN A 68 -2.62 -7.31 6.06
CA GLN A 68 -2.61 -7.12 7.50
C GLN A 68 -1.18 -6.95 8.04
N GLY A 69 -0.96 -5.83 8.74
CA GLY A 69 0.33 -5.52 9.36
C GLY A 69 1.36 -4.92 8.42
N TYR A 70 1.00 -4.65 7.16
CA TYR A 70 1.89 -4.03 6.18
C TYR A 70 1.60 -2.54 5.98
N HIS A 71 2.60 -1.84 5.47
CA HIS A 71 2.54 -0.43 5.11
C HIS A 71 2.79 -0.24 3.62
N GLU A 72 2.31 0.87 3.09
CA GLU A 72 2.42 1.22 1.67
C GLU A 72 3.84 1.06 1.14
N GLY A 73 4.87 1.57 1.84
CA GLY A 73 6.24 1.51 1.34
C GLY A 73 6.78 0.10 1.17
N TYR A 74 6.47 -0.79 2.12
CA TYR A 74 6.84 -2.20 2.03
C TYR A 74 6.10 -2.84 0.86
N PHE A 75 4.81 -2.57 0.75
CA PHE A 75 3.98 -3.11 -0.32
C PHE A 75 4.48 -2.67 -1.71
N VAL A 76 4.80 -1.39 -1.89
CA VAL A 76 5.33 -0.84 -3.14
C VAL A 76 6.67 -1.49 -3.51
N ALA A 77 7.56 -1.73 -2.55
CA ALA A 77 8.84 -2.39 -2.82
C ALA A 77 8.71 -3.86 -3.25
N HIS A 78 7.58 -4.51 -2.95
CA HIS A 78 7.33 -5.92 -3.23
C HIS A 78 6.34 -6.08 -4.40
N SER A 79 6.87 -5.99 -5.62
CA SER A 79 6.09 -6.04 -6.86
C SER A 79 5.37 -7.36 -7.11
N ALA A 80 4.31 -7.26 -7.91
CA ALA A 80 3.72 -8.39 -8.58
C ALA A 80 4.74 -9.06 -9.54
N PRO A 81 4.57 -10.36 -9.83
CA PRO A 81 5.33 -11.03 -10.89
C PRO A 81 5.37 -10.21 -12.18
N GLY A 82 6.50 -10.26 -12.87
CA GLY A 82 6.74 -9.40 -14.03
C GLY A 82 7.26 -7.98 -13.68
N GLY A 83 7.33 -7.62 -12.40
CA GLY A 83 7.90 -6.35 -11.92
C GLY A 83 6.89 -5.20 -11.84
N ALA A 84 5.59 -5.50 -11.80
CA ALA A 84 4.56 -4.47 -11.71
C ALA A 84 4.36 -4.03 -10.26
N HIS A 85 4.53 -2.73 -10.02
CA HIS A 85 4.39 -2.13 -8.69
C HIS A 85 3.00 -1.54 -8.50
N PHE A 86 2.50 -1.59 -7.27
CA PHE A 86 1.17 -1.14 -6.88
C PHE A 86 1.28 -0.14 -5.73
N VAL A 87 0.51 0.94 -5.82
CA VAL A 87 0.46 2.03 -4.84
C VAL A 87 -0.98 2.21 -4.38
N TRP A 88 -1.17 2.85 -3.23
CA TRP A 88 -2.51 3.19 -2.78
C TRP A 88 -3.12 4.26 -3.68
N ALA A 89 -4.33 4.00 -4.18
CA ALA A 89 -5.07 4.93 -5.04
C ALA A 89 -5.67 6.14 -4.26
N GLU A 90 -5.32 6.29 -2.98
CA GLU A 90 -5.80 7.34 -2.06
C GLU A 90 -7.32 7.30 -1.77
N PHE A 91 -7.99 6.20 -2.10
CA PHE A 91 -9.38 5.95 -1.71
C PHE A 91 -9.61 4.51 -1.25
N ALA A 92 -10.80 4.27 -0.70
CA ALA A 92 -11.26 2.97 -0.25
C ALA A 92 -12.71 2.74 -0.70
N VAL A 93 -13.05 1.50 -1.02
CA VAL A 93 -14.39 1.08 -1.43
C VAL A 93 -15.10 0.34 -0.29
N LYS A 94 -16.41 0.53 -0.17
CA LYS A 94 -17.23 -0.12 0.85
C LYS A 94 -17.60 -1.53 0.40
N ALA A 95 -17.62 -2.48 1.34
CA ALA A 95 -18.17 -3.81 1.10
C ALA A 95 -19.69 -3.77 0.89
N GLN A 96 -20.22 -4.73 0.13
CA GLN A 96 -21.66 -4.82 -0.10
C GLN A 96 -22.44 -5.24 1.15
N GLU A 97 -21.93 -6.24 1.87
CA GLU A 97 -22.68 -6.92 2.93
C GLU A 97 -22.37 -6.42 4.34
N HIS A 98 -21.35 -5.57 4.49
CA HIS A 98 -20.93 -5.09 5.81
C HIS A 98 -20.29 -3.69 5.74
N GLU A 99 -20.11 -3.03 6.88
CA GLU A 99 -19.55 -1.67 6.99
C GLU A 99 -18.03 -1.59 6.72
N GLY A 100 -17.42 -2.65 6.21
CA GLY A 100 -15.99 -2.69 5.93
C GLY A 100 -15.64 -1.78 4.76
N ARG A 101 -14.49 -1.12 4.85
CA ARG A 101 -13.90 -0.34 3.76
C ARG A 101 -12.51 -0.89 3.46
N TYR A 102 -12.23 -1.03 2.18
CA TYR A 102 -11.03 -1.68 1.68
C TYR A 102 -10.28 -0.71 0.79
N MET A 103 -9.00 -0.49 1.10
CA MET A 103 -8.14 0.33 0.27
C MET A 103 -7.99 -0.29 -1.12
N VAL A 104 -7.94 0.58 -2.12
CA VAL A 104 -7.74 0.19 -3.51
C VAL A 104 -6.30 0.49 -3.90
N LEU A 105 -5.66 -0.50 -4.51
CA LEU A 105 -4.30 -0.46 -4.97
C LEU A 105 -4.32 -0.42 -6.50
N GLU A 106 -3.75 0.63 -7.05
CA GLU A 106 -3.61 0.80 -8.50
C GLU A 106 -2.17 0.60 -8.92
N ARG A 107 -1.98 0.22 -10.18
CA ARG A 107 -0.64 0.08 -10.73
C ARG A 107 0.06 1.44 -10.73
N GLY A 108 1.16 1.54 -9.98
CA GLY A 108 1.96 2.75 -9.87
C GLY A 108 2.89 2.93 -11.06
N SER A 109 2.95 4.15 -11.61
CA SER A 109 3.99 4.57 -12.56
C SER A 109 5.19 5.12 -11.79
N ILE A 110 6.10 4.24 -11.39
CA ILE A 110 7.27 4.61 -10.59
C ILE A 110 8.50 4.62 -11.50
N GLN A 111 8.98 5.82 -11.84
CA GLN A 111 10.13 5.99 -12.76
C GLN A 111 11.38 5.24 -12.30
N SER A 112 11.66 5.20 -11.00
CA SER A 112 12.82 4.52 -10.42
C SER A 112 12.70 3.00 -10.35
N MET A 113 11.50 2.44 -10.57
CA MET A 113 11.21 1.01 -10.40
C MET A 113 10.69 0.34 -11.68
N GLY A 114 10.68 1.05 -12.80
CA GLY A 114 10.29 0.53 -14.10
C GLY A 114 8.79 0.70 -14.37
N VAL A 115 8.47 1.58 -15.32
CA VAL A 115 7.09 2.00 -15.60
C VAL A 115 6.31 0.96 -16.43
N ASN A 116 7.02 0.13 -17.21
CA ASN A 116 6.44 -0.67 -18.30
C ASN A 116 6.41 -2.18 -18.04
N ALA A 117 6.55 -2.62 -16.79
CA ALA A 117 6.46 -4.04 -16.45
C ALA A 117 5.12 -4.65 -16.92
N PRO A 118 5.10 -5.83 -17.58
CA PRO A 118 3.86 -6.48 -17.96
C PRO A 118 3.11 -6.94 -16.70
N CYS A 119 1.80 -6.71 -16.66
CA CYS A 119 0.92 -7.12 -15.57
C CYS A 119 -0.29 -7.85 -16.15
N THR A 120 -0.11 -9.14 -16.46
CA THR A 120 -1.17 -10.02 -16.97
C THR A 120 -2.05 -10.54 -15.84
N ASN A 121 -3.18 -11.16 -16.18
CA ASN A 121 -4.02 -11.86 -15.21
C ASN A 121 -3.22 -12.90 -14.41
N GLU A 122 -2.38 -13.72 -15.07
CA GLU A 122 -1.52 -14.69 -14.39
C GLU A 122 -0.58 -14.05 -13.35
N HIS A 123 -0.04 -12.87 -13.66
CA HIS A 123 0.77 -12.12 -12.69
C HIS A 123 -0.07 -11.66 -11.50
N MET A 124 -1.31 -11.21 -11.73
CA MET A 124 -2.23 -10.80 -10.67
C MET A 124 -2.62 -11.98 -9.77
N VAL A 125 -2.94 -13.14 -10.35
CA VAL A 125 -3.29 -14.36 -9.60
C VAL A 125 -2.12 -14.83 -8.74
N GLU A 126 -0.91 -14.89 -9.31
CA GLU A 126 0.28 -15.26 -8.56
C GLU A 126 0.63 -14.20 -7.49
N PHE A 127 0.37 -12.92 -7.76
CA PHE A 127 0.52 -11.86 -6.75
C PHE A 127 -0.44 -12.10 -5.58
N ALA A 128 -1.72 -12.38 -5.86
CA ALA A 128 -2.70 -12.72 -4.85
C ALA A 128 -2.26 -13.91 -4.01
N ARG A 129 -1.75 -14.97 -4.65
CA ARG A 129 -1.23 -16.16 -3.97
C ARG A 129 -0.09 -15.84 -3.00
N ARG A 130 0.86 -14.98 -3.39
CA ARG A 130 1.99 -14.56 -2.52
C ARG A 130 1.54 -13.78 -1.29
N TRP A 131 0.45 -13.04 -1.43
CA TRP A 131 -0.17 -12.25 -0.35
C TRP A 131 -1.32 -12.98 0.34
N ASN A 132 -1.41 -14.30 0.23
CA ASN A 132 -2.48 -15.11 0.84
C ASN A 132 -3.90 -14.59 0.53
N GLY A 133 -4.09 -14.07 -0.68
CA GLY A 133 -5.35 -13.59 -1.19
C GLY A 133 -5.86 -14.44 -2.36
N TYR A 134 -6.76 -13.88 -3.15
CA TYR A 134 -7.44 -14.61 -4.23
C TYR A 134 -7.86 -13.70 -5.38
N GLU A 135 -8.11 -14.31 -6.54
CA GLU A 135 -8.66 -13.60 -7.70
C GLU A 135 -10.15 -13.33 -7.52
N VAL A 136 -10.56 -12.09 -7.77
CA VAL A 136 -11.97 -11.69 -7.72
C VAL A 136 -12.61 -11.93 -9.08
N THR A 137 -13.70 -12.68 -9.10
CA THR A 137 -14.42 -13.07 -10.33
C THR A 137 -15.93 -12.93 -10.15
N GLY A 138 -16.68 -13.04 -11.26
CA GLY A 138 -18.15 -12.98 -11.24
C GLY A 138 -18.72 -11.65 -10.72
N ASP A 139 -19.88 -11.74 -10.07
CA ASP A 139 -20.64 -10.58 -9.56
C ASP A 139 -19.83 -9.71 -8.57
N GLU A 140 -18.96 -10.34 -7.76
CA GLU A 140 -18.08 -9.62 -6.82
C GLU A 140 -17.13 -8.68 -7.58
N LYS A 141 -16.58 -9.16 -8.70
CA LYS A 141 -15.68 -8.37 -9.55
C LYS A 141 -16.43 -7.19 -10.17
N GLU A 142 -17.62 -7.43 -10.70
CA GLU A 142 -18.44 -6.38 -11.32
C GLU A 142 -18.80 -5.29 -10.32
N TYR A 143 -19.19 -5.68 -9.10
CA TYR A 143 -19.51 -4.75 -8.02
C TYR A 143 -18.32 -3.85 -7.66
N PHE A 144 -17.16 -4.44 -7.32
CA PHE A 144 -16.01 -3.64 -6.88
C PHE A 144 -15.40 -2.83 -8.01
N MET A 145 -15.32 -3.37 -9.24
CA MET A 145 -14.83 -2.61 -10.38
C MET A 145 -15.72 -1.40 -10.66
N GLY A 146 -17.05 -1.53 -10.51
CA GLY A 146 -17.97 -0.39 -10.63
C GLY A 146 -17.69 0.71 -9.60
N LEU A 147 -17.45 0.34 -8.34
CA LEU A 147 -17.08 1.30 -7.29
C LEU A 147 -15.72 1.97 -7.56
N ILE A 148 -14.73 1.19 -7.99
CA ILE A 148 -13.38 1.68 -8.31
C ILE A 148 -13.44 2.69 -9.46
N GLN A 149 -14.17 2.37 -10.53
CA GLN A 149 -14.33 3.25 -11.68
C GLN A 149 -15.02 4.56 -11.30
N ALA A 150 -16.11 4.49 -10.53
CA ALA A 150 -16.82 5.68 -10.08
C ALA A 150 -15.95 6.57 -9.17
N ALA A 151 -15.17 5.96 -8.27
CA ALA A 151 -14.24 6.68 -7.41
C ALA A 151 -13.10 7.34 -8.20
N THR A 152 -12.56 6.62 -9.20
CA THR A 152 -11.49 7.12 -10.08
C THR A 152 -11.98 8.31 -10.90
N GLN A 153 -13.15 8.20 -11.53
CA GLN A 153 -13.74 9.31 -12.31
C GLN A 153 -13.91 10.57 -11.45
N LYS A 154 -14.46 10.42 -10.24
CA LYS A 154 -14.66 11.55 -9.33
C LYS A 154 -13.32 12.19 -8.91
N ARG A 155 -12.27 11.37 -8.69
CA ARG A 155 -10.92 11.86 -8.37
C ARG A 155 -10.35 12.67 -9.53
N ASP A 156 -10.46 12.16 -10.75
CA ASP A 156 -9.94 12.79 -11.96
C ASP A 156 -10.69 14.10 -12.30
N GLU A 157 -12.01 14.13 -12.10
CA GLU A 157 -12.82 15.35 -12.22
C GLU A 157 -12.33 16.46 -11.27
N ILE A 158 -12.07 16.12 -10.01
CA ILE A 158 -11.56 17.07 -9.00
C ILE A 158 -10.15 17.54 -9.37
N ALA A 159 -9.28 16.66 -9.88
CA ALA A 159 -7.92 17.00 -10.27
C ALA A 159 -7.84 17.90 -11.52
N SER A 160 -8.92 17.93 -12.33
CA SER A 160 -9.01 18.76 -13.54
C SER A 160 -9.55 20.17 -13.31
N GLN A 161 -9.95 20.50 -12.07
CA GLN A 161 -10.43 21.83 -11.64
C GLN A 161 -9.31 22.64 -10.99
#